data_AF-A0A525D1K3-F1
#
_entry.id   AF-A0A525D1K3-F1
#
_cell.length_a   1.000
_cell.length_b   1.000
_cell.length_c   1.000
_cell.angle_alpha   90.00
_cell.angle_beta   90.00
_cell.angle_gamma   90.00
#
_symmetry.space_group_name_H-M   'P 1'
#
loop_
_entity.id
_entity.type
_entity.pdbx_description
1 polymer ?
#
loop_
_entity_poly.entity_id
_entity_poly.type
_entity_poly.pdbx_seq_one_letter_code
_entity_poly.pdbx_strand_id
1 'polypeptide(L)'
;MQCERLINLAKSWYISVKEETMAPARMVQFIKQHVAGCPVCQEDPDIQEEIEKITEIILPESKIPKAVRMKQEQEAAEEQAEINGEEEEVENESEEDDDFGDEEENEEPLSPEEEEL
;
A
#
# COMPACT_ATOMS: atom_id res chain seq x y z
N MET A 1 5.07 7.37 -24.42
CA MET A 1 6.51 7.32 -24.11
C MET A 1 7.35 7.05 -25.36
N GLN A 2 8.46 7.78 -25.57
CA GLN A 2 9.28 7.75 -26.80
C GLN A 2 10.60 6.96 -26.69
N CYS A 3 11.06 6.58 -25.49
CA CYS A 3 12.33 5.87 -25.31
C CYS A 3 12.21 4.35 -25.53
N GLU A 4 12.68 3.85 -26.68
CA GLU A 4 12.66 2.42 -27.01
C GLU A 4 13.41 1.54 -25.99
N ARG A 5 14.49 2.06 -25.41
CA ARG A 5 15.27 1.35 -24.39
C ARG A 5 14.44 1.11 -23.13
N LEU A 6 13.72 2.13 -22.66
CA LEU A 6 12.84 2.03 -21.51
C LEU A 6 11.70 1.04 -21.79
N ILE A 7 11.12 1.07 -22.99
CA ILE A 7 10.05 0.15 -23.40
C ILE A 7 10.50 -1.31 -23.31
N ASN A 8 11.71 -1.62 -23.80
CA ASN A 8 12.25 -2.99 -23.75
C ASN A 8 12.56 -3.43 -22.32
N LEU A 9 13.14 -2.54 -21.50
CA LEU A 9 13.41 -2.80 -20.09
C LEU A 9 12.11 -3.03 -19.31
N ALA A 10 11.11 -2.18 -19.50
CA ALA A 10 9.81 -2.29 -18.84
C ALA A 10 9.13 -3.62 -19.16
N LYS A 11 9.18 -4.10 -20.41
CA LYS A 11 8.68 -5.44 -20.78
C LYS A 11 9.41 -6.57 -20.07
N SER A 12 10.74 -6.50 -20.00
CA SER A 12 11.56 -7.51 -19.32
C SER A 12 11.30 -7.54 -17.81
N TRP A 13 11.23 -6.37 -17.17
CA TRP A 13 10.89 -6.25 -15.76
C TRP A 13 9.46 -6.73 -15.50
N TYR A 14 8.51 -6.42 -16.39
CA TYR A 14 7.14 -6.91 -16.27
C TYR A 14 7.05 -8.43 -16.25
N ILE A 15 7.78 -9.11 -17.15
CA ILE A 15 7.87 -10.57 -17.14
C ILE A 15 8.46 -11.05 -15.81
N SER A 16 9.53 -10.41 -15.33
CA SER A 16 10.16 -10.77 -14.05
C SER A 16 9.21 -10.60 -12.86
N VAL A 17 8.39 -9.54 -12.88
CA VAL A 17 7.34 -9.30 -11.88
C VAL A 17 6.24 -10.37 -11.96
N LYS A 18 5.83 -10.75 -13.17
CA LYS A 18 4.83 -11.81 -13.40
C LYS A 18 5.34 -13.19 -12.96
N GLU A 19 6.63 -13.46 -13.13
CA GLU A 19 7.31 -14.68 -12.69
C GLU A 19 7.71 -14.64 -11.21
N GLU A 20 7.29 -13.60 -10.46
CA GLU A 20 7.58 -13.41 -9.03
C GLU A 20 9.08 -13.33 -8.68
N THR A 21 9.95 -13.17 -9.70
CA THR A 21 11.41 -13.02 -9.53
C THR A 21 11.81 -11.59 -9.18
N MET A 22 10.88 -10.64 -9.30
CA MET A 22 11.08 -9.23 -8.99
C MET A 22 9.83 -8.63 -8.33
N ALA A 23 10.01 -7.89 -7.23
CA ALA A 23 8.91 -7.16 -6.62
C ALA A 23 8.41 -6.02 -7.54
N PRO A 24 7.09 -5.77 -7.67
CA PRO A 24 6.56 -4.67 -8.46
C PRO A 24 7.14 -3.29 -8.08
N ALA A 25 7.35 -3.05 -6.78
CA ALA A 25 7.98 -1.81 -6.29
C ALA A 25 9.41 -1.59 -6.83
N ARG A 26 10.19 -2.67 -7.00
CA ARG A 26 11.53 -2.61 -7.59
C ARG A 26 11.46 -2.20 -9.07
N MET A 27 10.49 -2.71 -9.82
CA MET A 27 10.29 -2.32 -11.22
C MET A 27 10.00 -0.81 -11.34
N VAL A 28 9.11 -0.26 -10.50
CA VAL A 28 8.83 1.20 -10.48
C VAL A 28 10.11 1.99 -10.19
N GLN A 29 10.92 1.54 -9.24
CA GLN A 29 12.17 2.20 -8.91
C GLN A 29 13.15 2.22 -10.09
N PHE A 30 13.28 1.12 -10.83
CA PHE A 30 14.15 1.05 -12.01
C PHE A 30 13.67 1.95 -13.14
N ILE A 31 12.36 2.06 -13.34
CA ILE A 31 11.78 3.01 -14.30
C ILE A 31 12.18 4.44 -13.93
N LYS A 32 11.98 4.86 -12.66
CA LYS A 32 12.37 6.19 -12.18
C LYS A 32 13.86 6.47 -12.33
N GLN A 33 14.72 5.50 -12.01
CA GLN A 33 16.16 5.61 -12.18
C GLN A 33 16.57 5.76 -13.64
N HIS A 34 15.93 5.02 -14.56
CA HIS A 34 16.18 5.15 -15.98
C HIS A 34 15.82 6.54 -16.50
N VAL A 35 14.65 7.04 -16.12
CA VAL A 35 14.17 8.36 -16.55
C VAL A 35 15.09 9.47 -16.04
N ALA A 36 15.58 9.36 -14.81
CA ALA A 36 16.57 10.30 -14.25
C ALA A 36 17.91 10.31 -14.99
N GLY A 37 18.30 9.20 -15.65
CA GLY A 37 19.58 9.06 -16.35
C GLY A 37 19.49 9.06 -17.88
N CYS A 38 18.29 9.17 -18.47
CA CYS A 38 18.09 9.06 -19.91
C CYS A 38 17.63 10.40 -20.49
N PRO A 39 18.42 11.07 -21.35
CA PRO A 39 18.06 12.37 -21.91
C PRO A 39 16.75 12.31 -22.72
N VAL A 40 16.54 11.23 -23.47
CA VAL A 40 15.30 11.00 -24.24
C VAL A 40 14.07 10.96 -23.33
N CYS A 41 14.19 10.37 -22.13
CA CYS A 41 13.08 10.33 -21.18
C CYS A 41 12.86 11.66 -20.45
N GLN A 42 13.90 12.51 -20.37
CA GLN A 42 13.80 13.83 -19.75
C GLN A 42 13.17 14.87 -20.68
N GLU A 43 13.31 14.68 -22.00
CA GLU A 43 12.71 15.53 -23.02
C GLU A 43 11.25 15.17 -23.34
N ASP A 44 10.80 13.98 -22.94
CA ASP A 44 9.44 13.48 -23.18
C ASP A 44 8.46 14.04 -22.13
N PRO A 45 7.53 14.95 -22.51
CA PRO A 45 6.58 15.55 -21.57
C PRO A 45 5.54 14.54 -21.05
N ASP A 46 5.26 13.48 -21.80
CA ASP A 46 4.25 12.48 -21.48
C ASP A 46 4.81 11.37 -20.57
N ILE A 47 6.13 11.41 -20.27
CA ILE A 47 6.80 10.32 -19.56
C ILE A 47 6.18 10.02 -18.19
N GLN A 48 5.72 11.05 -17.46
CA GLN A 48 5.15 10.87 -16.12
C GLN A 48 3.83 10.10 -16.18
N GLU A 49 2.94 10.47 -17.11
CA GLU A 49 1.66 9.76 -17.31
C GLU A 49 1.89 8.29 -17.69
N GLU A 50 2.92 8.01 -18.48
CA GLU A 50 3.23 6.66 -18.93
C GLU A 50 3.81 5.81 -17.77
N ILE A 51 4.61 6.40 -16.89
CA ILE A 51 5.09 5.74 -15.66
C ILE A 51 3.91 5.39 -14.75
N GLU A 52 2.95 6.30 -14.58
CA GLU A 52 1.75 6.08 -13.79
C GLU A 52 0.93 4.92 -14.36
N LYS A 53 0.62 4.94 -15.67
CA LYS A 53 -0.08 3.83 -16.34
C LYS A 53 0.63 2.50 -16.17
N ILE A 54 1.96 2.46 -16.34
CA ILE A 54 2.73 1.22 -16.12
C ILE A 54 2.57 0.78 -14.65
N THR A 55 2.72 1.71 -13.70
CA THR A 55 2.62 1.45 -12.26
C THR A 55 1.25 0.89 -11.88
N GLU A 56 0.15 1.41 -12.45
CA GLU A 56 -1.20 0.88 -12.24
C GLU A 56 -1.37 -0.55 -12.77
N ILE A 57 -0.72 -0.88 -13.89
CA ILE A 57 -0.75 -2.23 -14.47
C ILE A 57 0.00 -3.24 -13.59
N ILE A 58 1.11 -2.83 -12.98
CA ILE A 58 1.98 -3.72 -12.19
C ILE A 58 1.66 -3.74 -10.70
N LEU A 59 1.10 -2.67 -10.17
CA LEU A 59 0.51 -2.57 -8.83
C LEU A 59 -0.99 -2.29 -8.97
N PRO A 60 -1.78 -3.18 -9.62
CA PRO A 60 -3.22 -3.04 -9.55
C PRO A 60 -3.58 -3.15 -8.08
N GLU A 61 -4.27 -2.12 -7.56
CA GLU A 61 -4.58 -1.95 -6.13
C GLU A 61 -4.85 -3.30 -5.48
N SER A 62 -3.88 -3.80 -4.72
CA SER A 62 -4.14 -4.89 -3.78
C SER A 62 -5.35 -4.45 -2.98
N LYS A 63 -6.34 -5.34 -2.94
CA LYS A 63 -7.68 -5.17 -2.37
C LYS A 63 -7.68 -4.65 -0.92
N ILE A 64 -7.27 -3.42 -0.70
CA ILE A 64 -7.44 -2.73 0.58
C ILE A 64 -8.76 -1.97 0.43
N PRO A 65 -9.84 -2.42 1.10
CA PRO A 65 -11.10 -1.70 1.08
C PRO A 65 -10.86 -0.25 1.50
N LYS A 66 -11.52 0.69 0.81
CA LYS A 66 -11.43 2.15 1.03
C LYS A 66 -11.62 2.62 2.49
N ALA A 67 -12.03 1.74 3.40
CA ALA A 67 -12.27 1.99 4.81
C ALA A 67 -11.02 2.37 5.64
N VAL A 68 -9.81 1.98 5.23
CA VAL A 68 -8.59 2.31 6.01
C VAL A 68 -8.08 3.74 5.71
N ARG A 69 -8.49 4.33 4.58
CA ARG A 69 -8.09 5.69 4.18
C ARG A 69 -8.76 6.79 5.01
N MET A 70 -9.90 6.51 5.65
CA MET A 70 -10.58 7.45 6.54
C MET A 70 -9.93 7.57 7.92
N LYS A 71 -9.15 6.58 8.37
CA LYS A 71 -8.57 6.58 9.73
C LYS A 71 -7.36 7.53 9.87
N GLN A 72 -6.58 7.71 8.80
CA GLN A 72 -5.43 8.63 8.82
C GLN A 72 -5.79 10.12 8.72
N GLU A 73 -6.98 10.46 8.24
CA GLU A 73 -7.43 11.86 8.18
C GLU A 73 -8.06 12.33 9.50
N GLN A 74 -8.50 11.40 10.34
CA GLN A 74 -9.14 11.68 11.63
C GLN A 74 -8.12 11.91 12.76
N GLU A 75 -6.95 11.24 12.72
CA GLU A 75 -5.87 11.45 13.72
C GLU A 75 -5.12 12.79 13.55
N ALA A 76 -5.24 13.48 12.41
CA ALA A 76 -4.61 14.78 12.20
C ALA A 76 -5.47 15.97 12.68
N ALA A 77 -6.75 15.75 13.02
CA ALA A 77 -7.68 16.79 13.45
C ALA A 77 -7.74 16.96 14.98
N GLU A 78 -7.25 15.99 15.75
CA GLU A 78 -7.35 16.01 17.22
C GLU A 78 -6.25 16.86 17.91
N GLU A 79 -5.14 17.19 17.23
CA GLU A 79 -4.05 17.97 17.83
C GLU A 79 -4.22 19.51 17.73
N GLN A 80 -5.30 20.00 17.09
CA GLN A 80 -5.57 21.45 16.94
C GLN A 80 -6.70 22.00 17.83
N ALA A 81 -7.35 21.18 18.66
CA ALA A 81 -8.56 21.57 19.38
C ALA A 81 -8.38 21.95 20.88
N GLU A 82 -7.16 21.95 21.44
CA GLU A 82 -6.94 22.29 22.87
C GLU A 82 -6.66 23.78 23.14
N ILE A 83 -6.91 24.70 22.20
CA ILE A 83 -6.63 26.14 22.37
C ILE A 83 -7.85 27.03 22.01
N ASN A 84 -8.97 26.87 22.72
CA ASN A 84 -10.09 27.83 22.96
C ASN A 84 -11.30 26.99 23.37
N GLY A 85 -11.83 27.03 24.59
CA GLY A 85 -12.35 28.23 25.24
C GLY A 85 -13.88 28.29 25.05
N GLU A 86 -14.60 27.86 26.09
CA GLU A 86 -16.02 28.14 26.41
C GLU A 86 -17.17 27.39 25.69
N GLU A 87 -17.87 26.58 26.50
CA GLU A 87 -19.33 26.45 26.66
C GLU A 87 -20.21 26.02 25.47
N GLU A 88 -20.64 24.75 25.45
CA GLU A 88 -22.08 24.43 25.34
C GLU A 88 -22.38 22.97 25.75
N GLU A 89 -23.44 22.84 26.54
CA GLU A 89 -23.96 21.62 27.16
C GLU A 89 -24.60 20.68 26.13
N VAL A 90 -24.27 19.39 26.18
CA VAL A 90 -25.19 18.32 25.73
C VAL A 90 -25.11 17.14 26.69
N GLU A 91 -26.04 17.13 27.65
CA GLU A 91 -26.51 15.91 28.31
C GLU A 91 -27.23 15.06 27.26
N ASN A 92 -26.79 13.82 27.06
CA ASN A 92 -27.74 12.71 27.00
C ASN A 92 -27.07 11.42 27.46
N GLU A 93 -27.77 10.78 28.35
CA GLU A 93 -27.37 9.78 29.31
C GLU A 93 -27.65 8.38 28.74
N SER A 94 -27.01 7.38 29.36
CA SER A 94 -27.53 6.02 29.54
C SER A 94 -27.44 5.05 28.35
N GLU A 95 -27.05 3.78 28.49
CA GLU A 95 -26.90 2.91 29.69
C GLU A 95 -26.09 1.65 29.29
N GLU A 96 -25.24 1.23 30.24
CA GLU A 96 -25.01 -0.16 30.74
C GLU A 96 -24.57 -1.27 29.77
N ASP A 97 -23.37 -1.88 29.91
CA ASP A 97 -22.81 -2.78 30.94
C ASP A 97 -22.91 -4.27 30.53
N ASP A 98 -22.13 -5.14 31.20
CA ASP A 98 -21.90 -6.58 31.04
C ASP A 98 -20.79 -6.99 30.02
N ASP A 99 -19.52 -7.27 30.38
CA ASP A 99 -18.89 -8.09 31.45
C ASP A 99 -18.52 -9.53 30.99
N PHE A 100 -17.39 -9.99 31.54
CA PHE A 100 -16.72 -11.30 31.42
C PHE A 100 -16.12 -11.71 30.06
N GLY A 101 -14.90 -12.22 29.95
CA GLY A 101 -13.93 -12.74 30.92
C GLY A 101 -13.17 -13.92 30.31
N ASP A 102 -11.88 -14.04 30.65
CA ASP A 102 -11.04 -15.26 30.63
C ASP A 102 -10.75 -15.95 29.28
N GLU A 103 -9.51 -15.88 28.74
CA GLU A 103 -8.38 -16.78 29.04
C GLU A 103 -8.61 -18.25 28.62
N GLU A 104 -7.97 -18.70 27.53
CA GLU A 104 -7.23 -19.98 27.53
C GLU A 104 -6.44 -20.15 26.21
N GLU A 105 -5.12 -19.98 26.35
CA GLU A 105 -4.09 -20.93 25.92
C GLU A 105 -4.55 -22.09 25.02
N ASN A 106 -3.98 -22.18 23.81
CA ASN A 106 -3.66 -23.49 23.25
C ASN A 106 -2.35 -23.38 22.46
N GLU A 107 -1.29 -23.77 23.15
CA GLU A 107 0.04 -23.95 22.62
C GLU A 107 0.14 -25.33 21.94
N GLU A 108 1.06 -25.40 20.96
CA GLU A 108 1.76 -26.62 20.50
C GLU A 108 1.04 -27.58 19.49
N PRO A 109 1.77 -28.49 18.84
CA PRO A 109 3.05 -28.34 18.12
C PRO A 109 3.03 -29.05 16.74
N LEU A 110 4.17 -28.95 16.04
CA LEU A 110 4.54 -29.63 14.80
C LEU A 110 4.31 -31.17 14.83
N SER A 111 3.76 -31.73 13.74
CA SER A 111 4.07 -33.10 13.31
C SER A 111 4.55 -33.11 11.85
N PRO A 112 5.78 -33.57 11.57
CA PRO A 112 6.11 -34.13 10.27
C PRO A 112 5.65 -35.59 10.26
N GLU A 113 4.74 -35.95 9.36
CA GLU A 113 4.42 -37.35 9.09
C GLU A 113 5.30 -37.80 7.91
N GLU A 114 6.30 -38.61 8.25
CA GLU A 114 6.96 -39.53 7.33
C GLU A 114 5.99 -40.68 6.96
N GLU A 115 6.37 -41.43 5.91
CA GLU A 115 5.83 -42.73 5.47
C GLU A 115 4.56 -42.68 4.57
N GLU A 116 4.43 -43.44 3.48
CA GLU A 116 5.10 -44.69 3.10
C GLU A 116 4.82 -45.06 1.61
N LEU A 117 5.64 -46.01 1.12
CA LEU A 117 5.51 -46.89 -0.06
C LEU A 117 6.13 -46.47 -1.40
#